data_AF-A0A952DCP0-F1
#
_entry.id   AF-A0A952DCP0-F1
#
_cell.length_a   1.000
_cell.length_b   1.000
_cell.length_c   1.000
_cell.angle_alpha   90.00
_cell.angle_beta   90.00
_cell.angle_gamma   90.00
#
_symmetry.space_group_name_H-M   'P 1'
#
loop_
_entity.id
_entity.type
_entity.pdbx_description
1 polymer ?
#
loop_
_entity_poly.entity_id
_entity_poly.type
_entity_poly.pdbx_seq_one_letter_code
_entity_poly.pdbx_strand_id
1 'polypeptide(L)'
;EFRSDTDTEVVAHLVQELMNGSLEDAVIAALHEIEGTYGLAIVSSRDPHKIVAARKGSPLLIGIGEHGHFLASDASAILAHTRQVVYLDDGDVAVLEAGKYRVLDINAVPRSPKVDRIDWDLGAIERGGYAHFMLKEIFEQPETVENAMRGRLIVEDGTSKLGGINLTHDQLMAIDNIIITACGTSWHSALIGEMMIEELCRIPVEVEYASEFRYRNPIVTENTLCIVISQSGETADTLAAMREAKRRGARTLGFVNVVGSTIAREDDGGVYLHAGPEIGVASTKAFTSQVVALALFALKLARKRGLSVTRGMEIARALQALPDHIRAVLARAEQVEQIAEEFKRAPNFLYLGRGVNFPVALEGALKLKEISYIHAEGYPAAEMKHGPIALIDEMMPVVFVAPHDAVFDKVLSNIQEVRARRGKIIAITSRDESALKGLVDYEFRIPETVDLLMPVLASIPLQLLAYHIAVKRGSNVDQPRNLAKSVTVE
;
A
#
# COMPACT_ATOMS: atom_id res chain seq x y z
N GLU A 1 33.76 -17.08 18.98
CA GLU A 1 34.08 -17.38 17.58
C GLU A 1 32.78 -17.35 16.81
N PHE A 2 32.70 -16.49 15.80
CA PHE A 2 31.51 -16.36 14.96
C PHE A 2 31.42 -17.51 13.96
N ARG A 3 30.21 -17.99 13.69
CA ARG A 3 29.93 -19.13 12.79
C ARG A 3 29.08 -18.75 11.58
N SER A 4 28.61 -17.52 11.51
CA SER A 4 27.81 -16.95 10.44
C SER A 4 28.30 -15.55 10.08
N ASP A 5 27.86 -15.06 8.93
CA ASP A 5 28.07 -13.68 8.48
C ASP A 5 26.89 -12.77 8.88
N THR A 6 26.08 -13.18 9.86
CA THR A 6 24.90 -12.42 10.29
C THR A 6 25.24 -11.47 11.44
N ASP A 7 24.73 -10.26 11.35
CA ASP A 7 24.68 -9.29 12.46
C ASP A 7 23.93 -9.86 13.68
N THR A 8 22.91 -10.68 13.45
CA THR A 8 22.10 -11.33 14.48
C THR A 8 22.95 -12.21 15.42
N GLU A 9 24.01 -12.84 14.93
CA GLU A 9 24.91 -13.65 15.77
C GLU A 9 25.66 -12.81 16.81
N VAL A 10 25.96 -11.53 16.48
CA VAL A 10 26.61 -10.59 17.40
C VAL A 10 25.75 -10.38 18.65
N VAL A 11 24.44 -10.26 18.48
CA VAL A 11 23.50 -10.10 19.61
C VAL A 11 23.56 -11.30 20.55
N ALA A 12 23.61 -12.53 20.02
CA ALA A 12 23.67 -13.74 20.84
C ALA A 12 24.96 -13.83 21.67
N HIS A 13 26.11 -13.52 21.07
CA HIS A 13 27.40 -13.51 21.78
C HIS A 13 27.48 -12.38 22.81
N LEU A 14 26.98 -11.18 22.48
CA LEU A 14 26.97 -10.03 23.38
C LEU A 14 26.10 -10.29 24.62
N VAL A 15 24.90 -10.84 24.44
CA VAL A 15 24.04 -11.24 25.57
C VAL A 15 24.70 -12.33 26.42
N GLN A 16 25.43 -13.26 25.81
CA GLN A 16 26.18 -14.26 26.55
C GLN A 16 27.32 -13.64 27.37
N GLU A 17 28.05 -12.68 26.81
CA GLU A 17 29.17 -11.99 27.48
C GLU A 17 28.69 -11.13 28.65
N LEU A 18 27.57 -10.43 28.48
CA LEU A 18 26.96 -9.57 29.50
C LEU A 18 26.06 -10.34 30.49
N MET A 19 26.03 -11.67 30.40
CA MET A 19 25.21 -12.52 31.26
C MET A 19 25.67 -12.43 32.73
N ASN A 20 24.99 -11.59 33.51
CA ASN A 20 25.22 -11.44 34.94
C ASN A 20 23.88 -11.34 35.69
N GLY A 21 23.42 -12.46 36.26
CA GLY A 21 22.11 -12.54 36.91
C GLY A 21 21.05 -13.11 35.96
N SER A 22 20.01 -12.33 35.67
CA SER A 22 18.87 -12.78 34.87
C SER A 22 19.07 -12.55 33.36
N LEU A 23 18.33 -13.29 32.52
CA LEU A 23 18.40 -13.13 31.07
C LEU A 23 17.96 -11.73 30.65
N GLU A 24 16.91 -11.21 31.29
CA GLU A 24 16.37 -9.88 31.00
C GLU A 24 17.37 -8.76 31.32
N ASP A 25 18.16 -8.87 32.40
CA ASP A 25 19.22 -7.91 32.71
C ASP A 25 20.33 -7.93 31.66
N ALA A 26 20.74 -9.12 31.23
CA ALA A 26 21.78 -9.30 30.21
C ALA A 26 21.33 -8.76 28.84
N VAL A 27 20.08 -9.01 28.47
CA VAL A 27 19.48 -8.44 27.25
C VAL A 27 19.44 -6.92 27.36
N ILE A 28 18.92 -6.36 28.45
CA ILE A 28 18.87 -4.90 28.64
C ILE A 28 20.27 -4.28 28.54
N ALA A 29 21.29 -4.89 29.17
CA ALA A 29 22.67 -4.43 29.06
C ALA A 29 23.17 -4.44 27.59
N ALA A 30 22.93 -5.53 26.87
CA ALA A 30 23.31 -5.63 25.45
C ALA A 30 22.62 -4.58 24.58
N LEU A 31 21.35 -4.27 24.83
CA LEU A 31 20.58 -3.28 24.06
C LEU A 31 21.14 -1.86 24.17
N HIS A 32 21.93 -1.54 25.21
CA HIS A 32 22.63 -0.25 25.33
C HIS A 32 23.83 -0.13 24.38
N GLU A 33 24.37 -1.24 23.88
CA GLU A 33 25.49 -1.27 22.94
C GLU A 33 25.05 -1.51 21.49
N ILE A 34 23.78 -1.85 21.27
CA ILE A 34 23.23 -2.16 19.95
C ILE A 34 22.61 -0.91 19.31
N GLU A 35 23.11 -0.57 18.13
CA GLU A 35 22.56 0.46 17.25
C GLU A 35 21.78 -0.16 16.08
N GLY A 36 20.78 0.56 15.57
CA GLY A 36 19.93 0.11 14.46
C GLY A 36 18.50 -0.28 14.86
N THR A 37 17.83 -1.00 13.96
CA THR A 37 16.46 -1.51 14.12
C THR A 37 16.48 -3.00 14.43
N TYR A 38 15.60 -3.44 15.32
CA TYR A 38 15.49 -4.83 15.72
C TYR A 38 14.11 -5.18 16.29
N GLY A 39 13.74 -6.45 16.12
CA GLY A 39 12.65 -7.12 16.84
C GLY A 39 13.17 -8.48 17.30
N LEU A 40 13.58 -8.56 18.56
CA LEU A 40 14.34 -9.69 19.09
C LEU A 40 13.44 -10.58 19.94
N ALA A 41 13.64 -11.89 19.84
CA ALA A 41 13.10 -12.91 20.74
C ALA A 41 14.25 -13.79 21.21
N ILE A 42 14.64 -13.65 22.47
CA ILE A 42 15.85 -14.25 23.04
C ILE A 42 15.46 -15.29 24.07
N VAL A 43 16.05 -16.47 23.95
CA VAL A 43 15.85 -17.61 24.85
C VAL A 43 17.19 -18.12 25.36
N SER A 44 17.18 -18.74 26.53
CA SER A 44 18.38 -19.33 27.12
C SER A 44 18.11 -20.75 27.58
N SER A 45 19.01 -21.68 27.29
CA SER A 45 18.95 -23.04 27.82
C SER A 45 19.13 -23.11 29.33
N ARG A 46 19.67 -22.05 29.95
CA ARG A 46 19.78 -21.91 31.42
C ARG A 46 18.46 -21.53 32.08
N ASP A 47 17.53 -20.94 31.33
CA ASP A 47 16.20 -20.55 31.79
C ASP A 47 15.16 -20.87 30.70
N PRO A 48 14.82 -22.16 30.50
CA PRO A 48 14.02 -22.62 29.35
C PRO A 48 12.54 -22.21 29.42
N HIS A 49 12.10 -21.59 30.53
CA HIS A 49 10.70 -21.20 30.74
C HIS A 49 10.44 -19.71 30.47
N LYS A 50 11.43 -19.02 29.90
CA LYS A 50 11.41 -17.57 29.70
C LYS A 50 11.78 -17.18 28.27
N ILE A 51 11.07 -16.20 27.74
CA ILE A 51 11.43 -15.49 26.51
C ILE A 51 11.60 -14.02 26.87
N VAL A 52 12.72 -13.43 26.48
CA VAL A 52 12.94 -11.97 26.57
C VAL A 52 12.87 -11.40 25.17
N ALA A 53 11.89 -10.54 24.95
CA ALA A 53 11.65 -9.86 23.70
C ALA A 53 12.09 -8.40 23.79
N ALA A 54 12.62 -7.83 22.71
CA ALA A 54 13.01 -6.43 22.67
C ALA A 54 12.66 -5.81 21.33
N ARG A 55 12.16 -4.57 21.34
CA ARG A 55 11.67 -3.89 20.15
C ARG A 55 12.32 -2.52 19.95
N LYS A 56 12.80 -2.26 18.73
CA LYS A 56 13.18 -0.92 18.24
C LYS A 56 13.04 -0.87 16.71
N GLY A 57 12.01 -0.19 16.20
CA GLY A 57 11.74 -0.07 14.77
C GLY A 57 10.96 -1.26 14.20
N SER A 58 11.49 -2.49 14.27
CA SER A 58 10.78 -3.66 13.73
C SER A 58 9.55 -4.03 14.58
N PRO A 59 8.42 -4.45 13.99
CA PRO A 59 7.20 -4.74 14.73
C PRO A 59 7.34 -5.99 15.61
N LEU A 60 6.77 -5.93 16.82
CA LEU A 60 6.74 -7.04 17.76
C LEU A 60 5.52 -6.90 18.69
N LEU A 61 4.80 -8.00 18.92
CA LEU A 61 3.60 -8.01 19.76
C LEU A 61 3.46 -9.31 20.55
N ILE A 62 2.79 -9.22 21.69
CA ILE A 62 2.48 -10.34 22.58
C ILE A 62 1.03 -10.76 22.35
N GLY A 63 0.79 -12.05 22.12
CA GLY A 63 -0.52 -12.67 22.16
C GLY A 63 -0.87 -13.19 23.56
N ILE A 64 -1.98 -12.75 24.12
CA ILE A 64 -2.46 -13.20 25.45
C ILE A 64 -3.37 -14.42 25.27
N GLY A 65 -2.83 -15.62 25.47
CA GLY A 65 -3.61 -16.87 25.49
C GLY A 65 -3.91 -17.37 26.91
N GLU A 66 -4.92 -18.22 27.03
CA GLU A 66 -5.31 -18.86 28.31
C GLU A 66 -4.28 -19.87 28.82
N HIS A 67 -3.55 -20.53 27.90
CA HIS A 67 -2.58 -21.59 28.21
C HIS A 67 -1.11 -21.19 28.02
N GLY A 68 -0.87 -19.92 27.66
CA GLY A 68 0.45 -19.40 27.36
C GLY A 68 0.38 -18.10 26.58
N HIS A 69 1.45 -17.31 26.67
CA HIS A 69 1.61 -16.11 25.86
C HIS A 69 2.41 -16.43 24.60
N PHE A 70 2.08 -15.74 23.52
CA PHE A 70 2.73 -15.87 22.21
C PHE A 70 3.50 -14.59 21.92
N LEU A 71 4.55 -14.70 21.11
CA LEU A 71 5.32 -13.55 20.62
C LEU A 71 5.42 -13.68 19.11
N ALA A 72 5.10 -12.60 18.38
CA ALA A 72 5.21 -12.59 16.93
C ALA A 72 5.51 -11.17 16.42
N SER A 73 6.04 -11.09 15.20
CA SER A 73 6.18 -9.83 14.48
C SER A 73 4.87 -9.37 13.83
N ASP A 74 3.90 -10.27 13.66
CA ASP A 74 2.62 -10.00 12.98
C ASP A 74 1.44 -10.72 13.68
N ALA A 75 0.29 -10.05 13.70
CA ALA A 75 -0.92 -10.52 14.37
C ALA A 75 -1.51 -11.80 13.74
N SER A 76 -1.30 -12.01 12.44
CA SER A 76 -1.75 -13.21 11.70
C SER A 76 -1.22 -14.51 12.31
N ALA A 77 0.01 -14.51 12.81
CA ALA A 77 0.64 -15.68 13.41
C ALA A 77 0.02 -16.06 14.77
N ILE A 78 -0.65 -15.12 15.43
CA ILE A 78 -1.22 -15.31 16.77
C ILE A 78 -2.72 -15.64 16.73
N LEU A 79 -3.40 -15.26 15.65
CA LEU A 79 -4.87 -15.35 15.56
C LEU A 79 -5.46 -16.74 15.75
N ALA A 80 -4.71 -17.79 15.41
CA ALA A 80 -5.11 -19.17 15.66
C ALA A 80 -5.22 -19.52 17.16
N HIS A 81 -4.59 -18.72 18.01
CA HIS A 81 -4.46 -18.98 19.45
C HIS A 81 -5.20 -17.96 20.32
N THR A 82 -5.18 -16.69 19.94
CA THR A 82 -5.86 -15.62 20.68
C THR A 82 -6.15 -14.39 19.83
N ARG A 83 -7.15 -13.62 20.26
CA ARG A 83 -7.48 -12.31 19.70
C ARG A 83 -6.99 -11.16 20.57
N GLN A 84 -6.51 -11.43 21.77
CA GLN A 84 -6.01 -10.39 22.68
C GLN A 84 -4.51 -10.22 22.45
N VAL A 85 -4.11 -8.98 22.14
CA VAL A 85 -2.71 -8.66 21.83
C VAL A 85 -2.24 -7.41 22.56
N VAL A 86 -0.94 -7.34 22.80
CA VAL A 86 -0.23 -6.18 23.32
C VAL A 86 0.84 -5.82 22.31
N TYR A 87 0.70 -4.66 21.67
CA TYR A 87 1.73 -4.13 20.79
C TYR A 87 2.84 -3.51 21.65
N LEU A 88 4.09 -3.89 21.37
CA LEU A 88 5.26 -3.30 22.03
C LEU A 88 5.62 -1.99 21.35
N ASP A 89 6.09 -0.99 22.09
CA ASP A 89 6.61 0.28 21.58
C ASP A 89 8.14 0.25 21.44
N ASP A 90 8.70 1.26 20.75
CA ASP A 90 10.16 1.37 20.62
C ASP A 90 10.81 1.56 21.99
N GLY A 91 11.80 0.71 22.28
CA GLY A 91 12.49 0.66 23.57
C GLY A 91 11.82 -0.24 24.61
N ASP A 92 10.71 -0.90 24.26
CA ASP A 92 10.09 -1.91 25.14
C ASP A 92 10.91 -3.21 25.17
N VAL A 93 11.01 -3.77 26.37
CA VAL A 93 11.53 -5.10 26.66
C VAL A 93 10.44 -5.91 27.34
N ALA A 94 9.98 -6.98 26.71
CA ALA A 94 8.96 -7.85 27.30
C ALA A 94 9.59 -9.13 27.83
N VAL A 95 9.20 -9.53 29.04
CA VAL A 95 9.58 -10.81 29.64
C VAL A 95 8.34 -11.67 29.71
N LEU A 96 8.35 -12.79 28.99
CA LEU A 96 7.25 -13.74 28.91
C LEU A 96 7.63 -15.01 29.66
N GLU A 97 6.76 -15.43 30.57
CA GLU A 97 6.86 -16.68 31.34
C GLU A 97 5.51 -17.42 31.25
N ALA A 98 5.44 -18.65 31.79
CA ALA A 98 4.20 -19.41 31.82
C ALA A 98 3.07 -18.66 32.55
N GLY A 99 2.09 -18.18 31.80
CA GLY A 99 0.90 -17.48 32.30
C GLY A 99 1.14 -16.06 32.82
N LYS A 100 2.33 -15.48 32.62
CA LYS A 100 2.65 -14.11 33.02
C LYS A 100 3.48 -13.41 31.96
N TYR A 101 3.24 -12.12 31.79
CA TYR A 101 4.13 -11.25 31.06
C TYR A 101 4.34 -9.95 31.83
N ARG A 102 5.48 -9.32 31.62
CA ARG A 102 5.74 -7.94 32.04
C ARG A 102 6.44 -7.20 30.91
N VAL A 103 6.16 -5.92 30.78
CA VAL A 103 6.85 -5.03 29.84
C VAL A 103 7.64 -4.01 30.65
N LEU A 104 8.87 -3.82 30.26
CA LEU A 104 9.84 -2.90 30.83
C LEU A 104 10.31 -1.95 29.72
N ASP A 105 10.95 -0.84 30.08
CA ASP A 105 11.78 -0.09 29.15
C ASP A 105 13.26 -0.53 29.21
N ILE A 106 14.08 0.08 28.37
CA ILE A 106 15.54 -0.15 28.36
C ILE A 106 16.24 0.23 29.67
N ASN A 107 15.61 0.99 30.57
CA ASN A 107 16.14 1.31 31.90
C ASN A 107 15.56 0.39 32.99
N ALA A 108 14.95 -0.74 32.60
CA ALA A 108 14.26 -1.70 33.47
C ALA A 108 13.06 -1.12 34.24
N VAL A 109 12.46 -0.02 33.77
CA VAL A 109 11.28 0.59 34.38
C VAL A 109 10.01 -0.11 33.87
N PRO A 110 9.10 -0.59 34.75
CA PRO A 110 7.86 -1.23 34.33
C PRO A 110 6.95 -0.33 33.49
N ARG A 111 6.41 -0.90 32.42
CA ARG A 111 5.38 -0.32 31.55
C ARG A 111 4.07 -1.08 31.65
N SER A 112 2.97 -0.39 31.40
CA SER A 112 1.61 -0.95 31.43
C SER A 112 0.93 -0.73 30.08
N PRO A 113 1.37 -1.45 29.02
CA PRO A 113 0.78 -1.31 27.70
C PRO A 113 -0.66 -1.84 27.69
N LYS A 114 -1.48 -1.28 26.80
CA LYS A 114 -2.90 -1.63 26.69
C LYS A 114 -3.06 -2.97 25.97
N VAL A 115 -4.04 -3.76 26.43
CA VAL A 115 -4.50 -4.94 25.69
C VAL A 115 -5.52 -4.51 24.64
N ASP A 116 -5.21 -4.79 23.39
CA ASP A 116 -6.11 -4.59 22.25
C ASP A 116 -6.68 -5.93 21.76
N ARG A 117 -7.75 -5.85 20.97
CA ARG A 117 -8.42 -7.01 20.38
C ARG A 117 -8.33 -6.97 18.86
N ILE A 118 -7.98 -8.09 18.26
CA ILE A 118 -7.98 -8.26 16.81
C ILE A 118 -9.41 -8.57 16.31
N ASP A 119 -9.92 -7.71 15.44
CA ASP A 119 -11.32 -7.74 14.98
C ASP A 119 -11.57 -8.58 13.72
N TRP A 120 -10.54 -9.09 13.05
CA TRP A 120 -10.67 -9.87 11.81
C TRP A 120 -10.52 -11.38 12.05
N ASP A 121 -11.15 -12.20 11.22
CA ASP A 121 -11.26 -13.66 11.39
C ASP A 121 -10.23 -14.46 10.59
N LEU A 122 -9.96 -15.71 11.00
CA LEU A 122 -9.04 -16.64 10.33
C LEU A 122 -9.42 -16.88 8.87
N GLY A 123 -10.71 -16.93 8.53
CA GLY A 123 -11.16 -17.07 7.14
C GLY A 123 -10.64 -15.97 6.21
N ALA A 124 -10.31 -14.79 6.73
CA ALA A 124 -9.77 -13.68 5.94
C ALA A 124 -8.36 -13.96 5.39
N ILE A 125 -7.60 -14.86 6.04
CA ILE A 125 -6.24 -15.28 5.65
C ILE A 125 -6.20 -16.64 4.95
N GLU A 126 -7.35 -17.23 4.64
CA GLU A 126 -7.44 -18.42 3.80
C GLU A 126 -7.59 -18.04 2.32
N ARG A 127 -7.24 -18.95 1.41
CA ARG A 127 -7.41 -18.72 -0.04
C ARG A 127 -8.86 -18.78 -0.51
N GLY A 128 -9.81 -19.22 0.32
CA GLY A 128 -11.25 -19.15 0.01
C GLY A 128 -11.66 -19.82 -1.31
N GLY A 129 -10.98 -20.88 -1.73
CA GLY A 129 -11.23 -21.58 -3.00
C GLY A 129 -10.51 -21.03 -4.23
N TYR A 130 -9.78 -19.92 -4.11
CA TYR A 130 -8.91 -19.40 -5.18
C TYR A 130 -7.57 -20.14 -5.22
N ALA A 131 -6.95 -20.21 -6.40
CA ALA A 131 -5.65 -20.85 -6.58
C ALA A 131 -4.51 -20.12 -5.81
N HIS A 132 -4.59 -18.79 -5.75
CA HIS A 132 -3.58 -17.89 -5.19
C HIS A 132 -4.23 -16.78 -4.36
N PHE A 133 -3.52 -16.27 -3.35
CA PHE A 133 -3.97 -15.13 -2.55
C PHE A 133 -4.15 -13.89 -3.42
N MET A 134 -3.21 -13.60 -4.32
CA MET A 134 -3.32 -12.44 -5.20
C MET A 134 -4.62 -12.47 -6.03
N LEU A 135 -5.04 -13.64 -6.53
CA LEU A 135 -6.29 -13.76 -7.28
C LEU A 135 -7.50 -13.52 -6.38
N LYS A 136 -7.53 -14.13 -5.18
CA LYS A 136 -8.58 -13.87 -4.18
C LYS A 136 -8.69 -12.37 -3.91
N GLU A 137 -7.57 -11.72 -3.64
CA GLU A 137 -7.50 -10.32 -3.26
C GLU A 137 -7.94 -9.38 -4.39
N ILE A 138 -7.63 -9.71 -5.66
CA ILE A 138 -8.18 -8.99 -6.82
C ILE A 138 -9.70 -9.09 -6.85
N PHE A 139 -10.27 -10.27 -6.59
CA PHE A 139 -11.72 -10.52 -6.61
C PHE A 139 -12.45 -10.01 -5.37
N GLU A 140 -11.75 -9.75 -4.26
CA GLU A 140 -12.28 -9.11 -3.05
C GLU A 140 -12.48 -7.60 -3.20
N GLN A 141 -11.90 -6.98 -4.23
CA GLN A 141 -11.92 -5.52 -4.41
C GLN A 141 -13.30 -4.84 -4.36
N PRO A 142 -14.41 -5.44 -4.85
CA PRO A 142 -15.73 -4.86 -4.67
C PRO A 142 -16.07 -4.63 -3.20
N GLU A 143 -15.81 -5.64 -2.36
CA GLU A 143 -16.11 -5.60 -0.93
C GLU A 143 -15.14 -4.68 -0.18
N THR A 144 -13.86 -4.71 -0.53
CA THR A 144 -12.85 -3.89 0.16
C THR A 144 -13.05 -2.41 -0.13
N VAL A 145 -13.41 -2.06 -1.36
CA VAL A 145 -13.78 -0.68 -1.72
C VAL A 145 -15.06 -0.25 -1.01
N GLU A 146 -16.08 -1.11 -0.90
CA GLU A 146 -17.27 -0.83 -0.11
C GLU A 146 -16.93 -0.58 1.37
N ASN A 147 -16.08 -1.42 1.96
CA ASN A 147 -15.63 -1.30 3.35
C ASN A 147 -14.81 -0.03 3.60
N ALA A 148 -13.98 0.39 2.63
CA ALA A 148 -13.23 1.64 2.70
C ALA A 148 -14.16 2.88 2.78
N MET A 149 -15.38 2.79 2.26
CA MET A 149 -16.40 3.86 2.26
C MET A 149 -17.45 3.73 3.37
N ARG A 150 -17.59 2.54 3.97
CA ARG A 150 -18.66 2.21 4.92
C ARG A 150 -18.70 3.22 6.08
N GLY A 151 -19.83 3.89 6.25
CA GLY A 151 -20.04 4.92 7.29
C GLY A 151 -19.27 6.24 7.10
N ARG A 152 -18.53 6.38 5.99
CA ARG A 152 -17.69 7.56 5.69
C ARG A 152 -18.26 8.41 4.56
N LEU A 153 -19.05 7.85 3.66
CA LEU A 153 -19.63 8.60 2.54
C LEU A 153 -21.00 9.19 2.91
N ILE A 154 -21.18 10.50 2.70
CA ILE A 154 -22.46 11.20 2.94
C ILE A 154 -22.94 11.76 1.60
N VAL A 155 -23.64 10.90 0.84
CA VAL A 155 -24.04 11.19 -0.55
C VAL A 155 -24.93 12.43 -0.64
N GLU A 156 -25.92 12.56 0.24
CA GLU A 156 -26.89 13.67 0.23
C GLU A 156 -26.26 15.03 0.52
N ASP A 157 -25.11 15.09 1.21
CA ASP A 157 -24.40 16.34 1.47
C ASP A 157 -23.24 16.56 0.47
N GLY A 158 -23.02 15.59 -0.41
CA GLY A 158 -21.90 15.56 -1.34
C GLY A 158 -20.55 15.63 -0.65
N THR A 159 -20.37 14.94 0.48
CA THR A 159 -19.16 15.03 1.32
C THR A 159 -18.79 13.69 1.96
N SER A 160 -17.69 13.66 2.72
CA SER A 160 -17.29 12.50 3.50
C SER A 160 -17.01 12.84 4.98
N LYS A 161 -17.12 11.82 5.83
CA LYS A 161 -16.84 11.82 7.26
C LYS A 161 -15.66 10.90 7.55
N LEU A 162 -14.49 11.52 7.67
CA LEU A 162 -13.28 10.87 8.17
C LEU A 162 -13.07 11.32 9.62
N GLY A 163 -13.52 10.50 10.58
CA GLY A 163 -13.44 10.82 12.01
C GLY A 163 -12.03 10.68 12.59
N GLY A 164 -11.21 9.81 12.02
CA GLY A 164 -9.87 9.49 12.52
C GLY A 164 -8.78 10.50 12.16
N ILE A 165 -9.05 11.47 11.28
CA ILE A 165 -8.01 12.45 10.87
C ILE A 165 -7.66 13.44 12.00
N ASN A 166 -8.48 13.55 13.05
CA ASN A 166 -8.24 14.41 14.22
C ASN A 166 -7.90 15.89 13.91
N LEU A 167 -8.39 16.41 12.78
CA LEU A 167 -8.21 17.81 12.38
C LEU A 167 -9.49 18.61 12.61
N THR A 168 -9.34 19.77 13.24
CA THR A 168 -10.42 20.75 13.36
C THR A 168 -10.73 21.41 12.03
N HIS A 169 -11.85 22.13 11.95
CA HIS A 169 -12.19 22.89 10.76
C HIS A 169 -11.12 23.93 10.39
N ASP A 170 -10.65 24.69 11.38
CA ASP A 170 -9.66 25.75 11.19
C ASP A 170 -8.31 25.18 10.72
N GLN A 171 -7.90 24.03 11.28
CA GLN A 171 -6.69 23.34 10.85
C GLN A 171 -6.78 22.88 9.39
N LEU A 172 -7.92 22.32 8.97
CA LEU A 172 -8.12 21.93 7.56
C LEU A 172 -8.08 23.13 6.60
N MET A 173 -8.56 24.29 7.05
CA MET A 173 -8.53 25.53 6.26
C MET A 173 -7.15 26.18 6.22
N ALA A 174 -6.34 25.99 7.27
CA ALA A 174 -4.98 26.53 7.35
C ALA A 174 -3.97 25.81 6.45
N ILE A 175 -4.25 24.57 6.03
CA ILE A 175 -3.36 23.81 5.14
C ILE A 175 -3.13 24.59 3.84
N ASP A 176 -1.88 24.96 3.56
CA ASP A 176 -1.51 25.67 2.34
C ASP A 176 -0.66 24.81 1.39
N ASN A 177 -0.07 23.72 1.89
CA ASN A 177 0.61 22.71 1.09
C ASN A 177 0.44 21.30 1.67
N ILE A 178 0.43 20.29 0.81
CA ILE A 178 0.36 18.88 1.19
C ILE A 178 1.58 18.15 0.62
N ILE A 179 2.21 17.32 1.43
CA ILE A 179 3.25 16.38 0.98
C ILE A 179 2.69 14.98 1.18
N ILE A 180 2.70 14.14 0.15
CA ILE A 180 2.33 12.72 0.26
C ILE A 180 3.59 11.88 0.06
N THR A 181 3.92 11.04 1.03
CA THR A 181 5.11 10.18 0.94
C THR A 181 4.80 8.71 1.16
N ALA A 182 5.38 7.86 0.31
CA ALA A 182 5.13 6.43 0.27
C ALA A 182 6.22 5.70 -0.54
N CYS A 183 6.12 4.37 -0.62
CA CYS A 183 6.98 3.51 -1.42
C CYS A 183 6.15 2.63 -2.38
N GLY A 184 6.71 2.29 -3.55
CA GLY A 184 6.15 1.32 -4.50
C GLY A 184 4.70 1.60 -4.91
N THR A 185 3.84 0.58 -4.87
CA THR A 185 2.41 0.72 -5.21
C THR A 185 1.68 1.82 -4.41
N SER A 186 2.04 2.04 -3.15
CA SER A 186 1.43 3.13 -2.36
C SER A 186 1.84 4.51 -2.86
N TRP A 187 3.04 4.66 -3.42
CA TRP A 187 3.46 5.88 -4.10
C TRP A 187 2.68 6.12 -5.41
N HIS A 188 2.33 5.07 -6.17
CA HIS A 188 1.43 5.22 -7.31
C HIS A 188 0.03 5.71 -6.91
N SER A 189 -0.50 5.24 -5.76
CA SER A 189 -1.78 5.74 -5.24
C SER A 189 -1.68 7.22 -4.84
N ALA A 190 -0.53 7.65 -4.29
CA ALA A 190 -0.28 9.04 -3.92
C ALA A 190 -0.29 9.98 -5.12
N LEU A 191 0.29 9.59 -6.27
CA LEU A 191 0.21 10.38 -7.51
C LEU A 191 -1.23 10.58 -7.99
N ILE A 192 -2.09 9.58 -7.81
CA ILE A 192 -3.52 9.72 -8.12
C ILE A 192 -4.17 10.70 -7.15
N GLY A 193 -3.87 10.57 -5.86
CA GLY A 193 -4.35 11.47 -4.80
C GLY A 193 -3.93 12.92 -5.00
N GLU A 194 -2.69 13.16 -5.43
CA GLU A 194 -2.17 14.48 -5.81
C GLU A 194 -3.10 15.15 -6.82
N MET A 195 -3.33 14.52 -7.98
CA MET A 195 -4.20 15.08 -9.01
C MET A 195 -5.64 15.31 -8.50
N MET A 196 -6.20 14.41 -7.70
CA MET A 196 -7.53 14.58 -7.10
C MET A 196 -7.60 15.79 -6.17
N ILE A 197 -6.61 15.95 -5.30
CA ILE A 197 -6.56 17.02 -4.31
C ILE A 197 -6.29 18.35 -5.01
N GLU A 198 -5.35 18.41 -5.94
CA GLU A 198 -5.05 19.64 -6.69
C GLU A 198 -6.26 20.11 -7.51
N GLU A 199 -6.93 19.20 -8.23
CA GLU A 199 -8.10 19.53 -9.04
C GLU A 199 -9.25 20.05 -8.17
N LEU A 200 -9.56 19.36 -7.07
CA LEU A 200 -10.75 19.65 -6.26
C LEU A 200 -10.53 20.72 -5.19
N CYS A 201 -9.33 20.81 -4.62
CA CYS A 201 -9.03 21.64 -3.45
C CYS A 201 -8.17 22.87 -3.78
N ARG A 202 -7.50 22.89 -4.94
CA ARG A 202 -6.57 23.96 -5.35
C ARG A 202 -5.44 24.19 -4.33
N ILE A 203 -4.93 23.11 -3.75
CA ILE A 203 -3.77 23.12 -2.83
C ILE A 203 -2.61 22.44 -3.57
N PRO A 204 -1.40 23.02 -3.57
CA PRO A 204 -0.21 22.33 -4.07
C PRO A 204 0.02 21.03 -3.32
N VAL A 205 0.23 19.95 -4.08
CA VAL A 205 0.59 18.66 -3.53
C VAL A 205 1.94 18.24 -4.11
N GLU A 206 2.84 17.70 -3.28
CA GLU A 206 4.10 17.08 -3.72
C GLU A 206 4.08 15.61 -3.32
N VAL A 207 4.38 14.71 -4.27
CA VAL A 207 4.45 13.27 -4.03
C VAL A 207 5.89 12.78 -4.08
N GLU A 208 6.36 12.17 -3.00
CA GLU A 208 7.77 11.82 -2.84
C GLU A 208 8.00 10.38 -2.42
N TYR A 209 9.06 9.80 -2.97
CA TYR A 209 9.60 8.55 -2.44
C TYR A 209 10.07 8.78 -1.00
N ALA A 210 9.56 7.96 -0.08
CA ALA A 210 9.86 8.10 1.34
C ALA A 210 11.36 7.97 1.66
N SER A 211 12.07 7.11 0.91
CA SER A 211 13.52 6.96 1.00
C SER A 211 14.26 8.25 0.67
N GLU A 212 13.81 9.02 -0.32
CA GLU A 212 14.45 10.28 -0.71
C GLU A 212 14.06 11.43 0.23
N PHE A 213 12.79 11.48 0.66
CA PHE A 213 12.27 12.53 1.54
C PHE A 213 13.06 12.60 2.86
N ARG A 214 13.32 11.45 3.49
CA ARG A 214 14.01 11.39 4.79
C ARG A 214 15.47 11.82 4.73
N TYR A 215 16.13 11.74 3.57
CA TYR A 215 17.56 12.03 3.40
C TYR A 215 17.85 13.39 2.79
N ARG A 216 16.83 14.11 2.33
CA ARG A 216 16.97 15.49 1.85
C ARG A 216 16.67 16.51 2.95
N ASN A 217 16.73 17.79 2.60
CA ASN A 217 16.27 18.89 3.46
C ASN A 217 14.91 19.40 2.97
N PRO A 218 13.79 18.68 3.24
CA PRO A 218 12.49 19.03 2.68
C PRO A 218 11.97 20.35 3.27
N ILE A 219 11.20 21.07 2.45
CA ILE A 219 10.55 22.32 2.83
C ILE A 219 9.24 21.96 3.54
N VAL A 220 9.24 22.10 4.86
CA VAL A 220 8.10 21.78 5.72
C VAL A 220 7.81 22.98 6.61
N THR A 221 6.54 23.36 6.71
CA THR A 221 6.04 24.44 7.56
C THR A 221 4.97 23.91 8.52
N GLU A 222 4.54 24.73 9.48
CA GLU A 222 3.45 24.40 10.41
C GLU A 222 2.08 24.22 9.70
N ASN A 223 1.92 24.78 8.50
CA ASN A 223 0.74 24.63 7.65
C ASN A 223 0.86 23.46 6.66
N THR A 224 2.01 22.80 6.60
CA THR A 224 2.20 21.59 5.81
C THR A 224 1.46 20.42 6.43
N LEU A 225 0.61 19.78 5.64
CA LEU A 225 0.07 18.46 5.96
C LEU A 225 0.92 17.39 5.28
N CYS A 226 1.54 16.51 6.06
CA CYS A 226 2.21 15.33 5.54
C CYS A 226 1.27 14.13 5.60
N ILE A 227 0.97 13.50 4.47
CA ILE A 227 0.21 12.25 4.38
C ILE A 227 1.20 11.13 4.09
N VAL A 228 1.18 10.06 4.88
CA VAL A 228 1.95 8.85 4.62
C VAL A 228 1.03 7.71 4.24
N ILE A 229 1.39 6.94 3.21
CA ILE A 229 0.58 5.82 2.72
C ILE A 229 1.37 4.53 2.83
N SER A 230 0.87 3.57 3.60
CA SER A 230 1.49 2.25 3.72
C SER A 230 0.44 1.18 3.97
N GLN A 231 0.46 0.11 3.18
CA GLN A 231 -0.43 -1.02 3.42
C GLN A 231 -0.16 -1.66 4.80
N SER A 232 1.10 -1.95 5.13
CA SER A 232 1.47 -2.60 6.38
C SER A 232 1.48 -1.63 7.57
N GLY A 233 1.72 -0.34 7.33
CA GLY A 233 1.98 0.64 8.39
C GLY A 233 3.35 0.45 9.07
N GLU A 234 4.21 -0.39 8.48
CA GLU A 234 5.52 -0.79 9.03
C GLU A 234 6.67 -0.57 8.03
N THR A 235 6.41 0.08 6.89
CA THR A 235 7.45 0.36 5.88
C THR A 235 8.47 1.34 6.45
N ALA A 236 9.73 0.88 6.61
CA ALA A 236 10.75 1.60 7.37
C ALA A 236 10.99 3.03 6.86
N ASP A 237 11.17 3.19 5.54
CA ASP A 237 11.36 4.52 4.94
C ASP A 237 10.15 5.43 5.11
N THR A 238 8.93 4.88 4.99
CA THR A 238 7.70 5.66 5.14
C THR A 238 7.52 6.13 6.58
N LEU A 239 7.82 5.28 7.55
CA LEU A 239 7.82 5.63 8.97
C LEU A 239 8.88 6.70 9.28
N ALA A 240 10.09 6.55 8.75
CA ALA A 240 11.17 7.52 8.93
C ALA A 240 10.83 8.88 8.30
N ALA A 241 10.24 8.90 7.10
CA ALA A 241 9.77 10.11 6.44
C ALA A 241 8.67 10.82 7.25
N MET A 242 7.73 10.07 7.82
CA MET A 242 6.69 10.62 8.71
C MET A 242 7.30 11.29 9.94
N ARG A 243 8.22 10.59 10.62
CA ARG A 243 8.93 11.12 11.80
C ARG A 243 9.72 12.38 11.46
N GLU A 244 10.36 12.43 10.29
CA GLU A 244 11.09 13.60 9.81
C GLU A 244 10.18 14.80 9.53
N ALA A 245 9.04 14.58 8.86
CA ALA A 245 8.05 15.63 8.63
C ALA A 245 7.52 16.19 9.96
N LYS A 246 7.20 15.30 10.92
CA LYS A 246 6.74 15.66 12.25
C LYS A 246 7.78 16.46 13.03
N ARG A 247 9.06 16.06 12.97
CA ARG A 247 10.20 16.79 13.58
C ARG A 247 10.33 18.22 13.05
N ARG A 248 9.93 18.45 11.80
CA ARG A 248 9.93 19.77 11.14
C ARG A 248 8.65 20.58 11.37
N GLY A 249 7.69 20.05 12.12
CA GLY A 249 6.46 20.75 12.50
C GLY A 249 5.25 20.49 11.62
N ALA A 250 5.34 19.60 10.61
CA ALA A 250 4.15 19.17 9.87
C ALA A 250 3.22 18.36 10.77
N ARG A 251 1.92 18.50 10.52
CA ARG A 251 0.93 17.51 10.97
C ARG A 251 1.00 16.30 10.05
N THR A 252 0.88 15.12 10.64
CA THR A 252 1.01 13.84 9.93
C THR A 252 -0.31 13.07 9.89
N LEU A 253 -0.66 12.54 8.72
CA LEU A 253 -1.79 11.61 8.56
C LEU A 253 -1.36 10.25 8.00
N GLY A 254 -1.69 9.15 8.69
CA GLY A 254 -1.45 7.80 8.21
C GLY A 254 -2.63 7.21 7.44
N PHE A 255 -2.40 6.78 6.20
CA PHE A 255 -3.36 6.04 5.38
C PHE A 255 -2.90 4.59 5.33
N VAL A 256 -3.44 3.78 6.25
CA VAL A 256 -2.89 2.46 6.59
C VAL A 256 -3.95 1.36 6.61
N ASN A 257 -3.58 0.13 6.30
CA ASN A 257 -4.53 -0.99 6.35
C ASN A 257 -4.52 -1.69 7.72
N VAL A 258 -3.35 -1.83 8.33
CA VAL A 258 -3.15 -2.60 9.58
C VAL A 258 -3.43 -1.73 10.80
N VAL A 259 -4.46 -2.11 11.55
CA VAL A 259 -4.82 -1.47 12.82
C VAL A 259 -3.74 -1.69 13.85
N GLY A 260 -3.35 -0.62 14.54
CA GLY A 260 -2.31 -0.67 15.56
C GLY A 260 -0.88 -0.79 15.02
N SER A 261 -0.67 -0.65 13.71
CA SER A 261 0.68 -0.54 13.13
C SER A 261 1.44 0.68 13.65
N THR A 262 2.76 0.67 13.54
CA THR A 262 3.64 1.72 14.06
C THR A 262 3.28 3.10 13.50
N ILE A 263 3.07 3.22 12.19
CA ILE A 263 2.61 4.48 11.58
C ILE A 263 1.29 4.94 12.20
N ALA A 264 0.32 4.04 12.39
CA ALA A 264 -0.99 4.38 12.96
C ALA A 264 -0.94 4.80 14.43
N ARG A 265 0.09 4.39 15.18
CA ARG A 265 0.28 4.79 16.58
C ARG A 265 1.02 6.13 16.71
N GLU A 266 1.86 6.47 15.74
CA GLU A 266 2.73 7.65 15.79
C GLU A 266 2.22 8.85 14.98
N ASP A 267 1.28 8.65 14.05
CA ASP A 267 0.62 9.75 13.32
C ASP A 267 -0.22 10.65 14.24
N ASP A 268 -0.64 11.82 13.74
CA ASP A 268 -1.53 12.72 14.49
C ASP A 268 -3.02 12.39 14.26
N GLY A 269 -3.29 11.46 13.36
CA GLY A 269 -4.60 11.02 12.89
C GLY A 269 -4.45 10.29 11.56
N GLY A 270 -5.51 9.66 11.08
CA GLY A 270 -5.39 8.86 9.86
C GLY A 270 -6.69 8.28 9.32
N VAL A 271 -6.53 7.46 8.30
CA VAL A 271 -7.60 6.71 7.65
C VAL A 271 -7.19 5.24 7.56
N TYR A 272 -7.93 4.38 8.27
CA TYR A 272 -7.82 2.95 8.07
C TYR A 272 -8.50 2.52 6.77
N LEU A 273 -7.81 1.75 5.92
CA LEU A 273 -8.35 1.34 4.62
C LEU A 273 -9.48 0.30 4.76
N HIS A 274 -9.41 -0.56 5.79
CA HIS A 274 -10.34 -1.68 5.99
C HIS A 274 -10.42 -2.63 4.78
N ALA A 275 -9.30 -2.85 4.09
CA ALA A 275 -9.22 -3.84 3.00
C ALA A 275 -9.08 -5.29 3.51
N GLY A 276 -9.03 -5.48 4.83
CA GLY A 276 -8.69 -6.77 5.45
C GLY A 276 -7.22 -7.15 5.21
N PRO A 277 -6.76 -8.29 5.75
CA PRO A 277 -5.39 -8.77 5.54
C PRO A 277 -5.09 -8.97 4.05
N GLU A 278 -3.92 -8.52 3.61
CA GLU A 278 -3.42 -8.75 2.25
C GLU A 278 -2.15 -9.59 2.35
N ILE A 279 -2.21 -10.82 1.86
CA ILE A 279 -1.20 -11.86 2.00
C ILE A 279 -0.30 -11.93 0.77
N GLY A 280 -0.86 -11.76 -0.44
CA GLY A 280 -0.07 -11.73 -1.67
C GLY A 280 0.95 -10.60 -1.63
N VAL A 281 2.22 -10.86 -1.99
CA VAL A 281 3.28 -9.83 -1.93
C VAL A 281 2.93 -8.60 -2.76
N ALA A 282 2.45 -8.80 -3.99
CA ALA A 282 2.00 -7.72 -4.85
C ALA A 282 0.68 -7.12 -4.34
N SER A 283 0.72 -5.84 -3.95
CA SER A 283 -0.47 -5.09 -3.50
C SER A 283 -1.55 -5.01 -4.60
N THR A 284 -2.82 -5.23 -4.23
CA THR A 284 -3.97 -5.19 -5.15
C THR A 284 -5.13 -4.41 -4.51
N LYS A 285 -5.87 -5.04 -3.59
CA LYS A 285 -6.99 -4.42 -2.87
C LYS A 285 -6.56 -3.26 -1.97
N ALA A 286 -5.32 -3.27 -1.47
CA ALA A 286 -4.79 -2.14 -0.74
C ALA A 286 -4.64 -0.92 -1.65
N PHE A 287 -4.16 -1.07 -2.89
CA PHE A 287 -4.05 0.04 -3.85
C PHE A 287 -5.39 0.70 -4.15
N THR A 288 -6.41 -0.08 -4.52
CA THR A 288 -7.74 0.49 -4.83
C THR A 288 -8.40 1.11 -3.61
N SER A 289 -8.21 0.53 -2.42
CA SER A 289 -8.68 1.11 -1.16
C SER A 289 -7.94 2.41 -0.80
N GLN A 290 -6.63 2.52 -1.11
CA GLN A 290 -5.84 3.75 -0.93
C GLN A 290 -6.37 4.88 -1.81
N VAL A 291 -6.61 4.60 -3.10
CA VAL A 291 -7.18 5.58 -4.04
C VAL A 291 -8.56 6.05 -3.57
N VAL A 292 -9.41 5.15 -3.08
CA VAL A 292 -10.72 5.49 -2.53
C VAL A 292 -10.61 6.32 -1.25
N ALA A 293 -9.69 5.98 -0.34
CA ALA A 293 -9.44 6.76 0.87
C ALA A 293 -8.96 8.19 0.55
N LEU A 294 -8.07 8.34 -0.44
CA LEU A 294 -7.61 9.63 -0.95
C LEU A 294 -8.76 10.43 -1.58
N ALA A 295 -9.63 9.79 -2.36
CA ALA A 295 -10.81 10.42 -2.93
C ALA A 295 -11.79 10.91 -1.84
N LEU A 296 -12.00 10.12 -0.78
CA LEU A 296 -12.81 10.53 0.38
C LEU A 296 -12.19 11.74 1.09
N PHE A 297 -10.87 11.76 1.26
CA PHE A 297 -10.14 12.87 1.85
C PHE A 297 -10.23 14.13 0.99
N ALA A 298 -9.96 14.02 -0.31
CA ALA A 298 -10.07 15.11 -1.27
C ALA A 298 -11.50 15.68 -1.28
N LEU A 299 -12.53 14.83 -1.31
CA LEU A 299 -13.92 15.26 -1.25
C LEU A 299 -14.23 16.04 0.04
N LYS A 300 -13.78 15.57 1.20
CA LYS A 300 -13.95 16.25 2.49
C LYS A 300 -13.32 17.64 2.47
N LEU A 301 -12.08 17.73 2.01
CA LEU A 301 -11.31 18.97 1.99
C LEU A 301 -11.88 19.96 0.98
N ALA A 302 -12.20 19.49 -0.23
CA ALA A 302 -12.80 20.30 -1.29
C ALA A 302 -14.14 20.93 -0.87
N ARG A 303 -14.99 20.18 -0.16
CA ARG A 303 -16.26 20.71 0.38
C ARG A 303 -16.06 21.79 1.44
N LYS A 304 -14.93 21.80 2.14
CA LYS A 304 -14.55 22.91 3.03
C LYS A 304 -13.96 24.11 2.27
N ARG A 305 -13.48 23.89 1.05
CA ARG A 305 -12.86 24.91 0.19
C ARG A 305 -13.76 25.40 -0.96
N GLY A 306 -15.07 25.18 -0.86
CA GLY A 306 -16.03 25.78 -1.77
C GLY A 306 -16.44 24.93 -2.97
N LEU A 307 -16.04 23.65 -3.06
CA LEU A 307 -16.63 22.71 -4.02
C LEU A 307 -18.14 22.70 -3.84
N SER A 308 -18.94 22.79 -4.92
CA SER A 308 -20.40 22.83 -4.81
C SER A 308 -20.98 21.52 -4.26
N VAL A 309 -22.15 21.59 -3.61
CA VAL A 309 -22.89 20.39 -3.15
C VAL A 309 -23.16 19.47 -4.33
N THR A 310 -23.60 20.00 -5.47
CA THR A 310 -23.95 19.24 -6.67
C THR A 310 -22.75 18.43 -7.21
N ARG A 311 -21.58 19.06 -7.35
CA ARG A 311 -20.37 18.34 -7.79
C ARG A 311 -19.91 17.33 -6.73
N GLY A 312 -20.03 17.67 -5.45
CA GLY A 312 -19.78 16.74 -4.36
C GLY A 312 -20.69 15.50 -4.39
N MET A 313 -21.99 15.69 -4.65
CA MET A 313 -22.97 14.60 -4.79
C MET A 313 -22.65 13.71 -5.99
N GLU A 314 -22.23 14.30 -7.12
CA GLU A 314 -21.82 13.56 -8.30
C GLU A 314 -20.64 12.62 -8.00
N ILE A 315 -19.58 13.14 -7.38
CA ILE A 315 -18.42 12.35 -6.96
C ILE A 315 -18.82 11.29 -5.93
N ALA A 316 -19.66 11.65 -4.95
CA ALA A 316 -20.12 10.72 -3.94
C ALA A 316 -20.95 9.58 -4.52
N ARG A 317 -21.86 9.85 -5.47
CA ARG A 317 -22.63 8.79 -6.16
C ARG A 317 -21.71 7.91 -7.00
N ALA A 318 -20.71 8.48 -7.66
CA ALA A 318 -19.73 7.73 -8.42
C ALA A 318 -18.89 6.80 -7.53
N LEU A 319 -18.44 7.28 -6.36
CA LEU A 319 -17.81 6.46 -5.31
C LEU A 319 -18.73 5.31 -4.88
N GLN A 320 -20.00 5.62 -4.58
CA GLN A 320 -20.99 4.62 -4.15
C GLN A 320 -21.22 3.52 -5.21
N ALA A 321 -21.12 3.83 -6.50
CA ALA A 321 -21.29 2.89 -7.60
C ALA A 321 -20.03 2.06 -7.92
N LEU A 322 -18.85 2.43 -7.38
CA LEU A 322 -17.60 1.74 -7.70
C LEU A 322 -17.63 0.23 -7.44
N PRO A 323 -18.14 -0.29 -6.29
CA PRO A 323 -18.17 -1.73 -6.05
C PRO A 323 -18.86 -2.52 -7.18
N ASP A 324 -19.99 -2.02 -7.68
CA ASP A 324 -20.73 -2.68 -8.76
C ASP A 324 -20.00 -2.57 -10.11
N HIS A 325 -19.34 -1.45 -10.36
CA HIS A 325 -18.48 -1.31 -11.54
C HIS A 325 -17.28 -2.27 -11.50
N ILE A 326 -16.66 -2.46 -10.33
CA ILE A 326 -15.59 -3.44 -10.12
C ILE A 326 -16.13 -4.85 -10.39
N ARG A 327 -17.33 -5.22 -9.89
CA ARG A 327 -17.96 -6.52 -10.20
C ARG A 327 -18.16 -6.71 -11.70
N ALA A 328 -18.60 -5.67 -12.42
CA ALA A 328 -18.78 -5.72 -13.87
C ALA A 328 -17.46 -5.89 -14.65
N VAL A 329 -16.35 -5.35 -14.12
CA VAL A 329 -15.00 -5.60 -14.65
C VAL A 329 -14.59 -7.05 -14.41
N LEU A 330 -14.69 -7.53 -13.17
CA LEU A 330 -14.29 -8.89 -12.78
C LEU A 330 -15.12 -9.98 -13.47
N ALA A 331 -16.39 -9.73 -13.77
CA ALA A 331 -17.25 -10.64 -14.53
C ALA A 331 -16.74 -10.95 -15.95
N ARG A 332 -15.78 -10.17 -16.46
CA ARG A 332 -15.14 -10.36 -17.77
C ARG A 332 -13.66 -10.72 -17.65
N ALA A 333 -13.20 -11.19 -16.49
CA ALA A 333 -11.82 -11.57 -16.25
C ALA A 333 -11.27 -12.59 -17.28
N GLU A 334 -12.11 -13.49 -17.79
CA GLU A 334 -11.74 -14.46 -18.82
C GLU A 334 -11.19 -13.80 -20.10
N GLN A 335 -11.70 -12.62 -20.48
CA GLN A 335 -11.18 -11.88 -21.63
C GLN A 335 -9.72 -11.46 -21.41
N VAL A 336 -9.36 -11.06 -20.18
CA VAL A 336 -7.99 -10.69 -19.83
C VAL A 336 -7.08 -11.92 -19.84
N GLU A 337 -7.58 -13.08 -19.41
CA GLU A 337 -6.83 -14.34 -19.48
C GLU A 337 -6.50 -14.74 -20.93
N GLN A 338 -7.42 -14.53 -21.87
CA GLN A 338 -7.20 -14.78 -23.30
C GLN A 338 -6.10 -13.86 -23.86
N ILE A 339 -6.10 -12.58 -23.48
CA ILE A 339 -5.04 -11.63 -23.84
C ILE A 339 -3.70 -12.09 -23.26
N ALA A 340 -3.68 -12.52 -22.00
CA ALA A 340 -2.47 -13.00 -21.33
C ALA A 340 -1.85 -14.24 -22.02
N GLU A 341 -2.66 -15.10 -22.64
CA GLU A 341 -2.18 -16.27 -23.37
C GLU A 341 -1.30 -15.90 -24.57
N GLU A 342 -1.65 -14.82 -25.28
CA GLU A 342 -0.87 -14.31 -26.41
C GLU A 342 0.49 -13.76 -25.95
N PHE A 343 0.49 -12.96 -24.88
CA PHE A 343 1.67 -12.19 -24.49
C PHE A 343 2.56 -12.84 -23.43
N LYS A 344 2.27 -14.06 -22.97
CA LYS A 344 3.06 -14.74 -21.91
C LYS A 344 4.55 -14.90 -22.23
N ARG A 345 4.93 -14.88 -23.50
CA ARG A 345 6.32 -15.02 -23.98
C ARG A 345 6.98 -13.68 -24.32
N ALA A 346 6.27 -12.56 -24.24
CA ALA A 346 6.86 -11.27 -24.54
C ALA A 346 7.98 -10.95 -23.54
N PRO A 347 9.13 -10.44 -24.00
CA PRO A 347 10.28 -10.14 -23.12
C PRO A 347 10.11 -8.81 -22.38
N ASN A 348 9.42 -7.85 -23.00
CA ASN A 348 9.26 -6.49 -22.50
C ASN A 348 7.81 -6.02 -22.71
N PHE A 349 7.37 -5.04 -21.93
CA PHE A 349 6.07 -4.38 -22.07
C PHE A 349 6.21 -2.88 -21.84
N LEU A 350 5.40 -2.07 -22.54
CA LEU A 350 5.25 -0.65 -22.28
C LEU A 350 3.81 -0.36 -21.85
N TYR A 351 3.63 0.38 -20.77
CA TYR A 351 2.32 0.82 -20.28
C TYR A 351 2.24 2.33 -20.43
N LEU A 352 1.18 2.82 -21.07
CA LEU A 352 1.00 4.23 -21.38
C LEU A 352 -0.34 4.74 -20.84
N GLY A 353 -0.29 5.86 -20.13
CA GLY A 353 -1.46 6.55 -19.61
C GLY A 353 -1.25 8.05 -19.62
N ARG A 354 -2.32 8.83 -19.39
CA ARG A 354 -2.25 10.30 -19.36
C ARG A 354 -3.10 10.85 -18.22
N GLY A 355 -2.66 11.96 -17.63
CA GLY A 355 -3.33 12.58 -16.49
C GLY A 355 -3.47 11.58 -15.34
N VAL A 356 -4.66 11.48 -14.76
CA VAL A 356 -4.98 10.55 -13.67
C VAL A 356 -4.70 9.08 -13.98
N ASN A 357 -4.61 8.72 -15.27
CA ASN A 357 -4.33 7.36 -15.72
C ASN A 357 -2.83 7.07 -15.92
N PHE A 358 -1.93 8.07 -15.86
CA PHE A 358 -0.49 7.80 -15.92
C PHE A 358 0.00 6.95 -14.74
N PRO A 359 -0.37 7.24 -13.47
CA PRO A 359 0.01 6.38 -12.35
C PRO A 359 -0.55 4.95 -12.46
N VAL A 360 -1.67 4.76 -13.14
CA VAL A 360 -2.24 3.43 -13.41
C VAL A 360 -1.34 2.64 -14.37
N ALA A 361 -0.75 3.31 -15.36
CA ALA A 361 0.23 2.70 -16.24
C ALA A 361 1.50 2.29 -15.49
N LEU A 362 1.99 3.14 -14.57
CA LEU A 362 3.09 2.78 -13.66
C LEU A 362 2.75 1.57 -12.80
N GLU A 363 1.56 1.53 -12.22
CA GLU A 363 1.11 0.42 -11.38
C GLU A 363 0.97 -0.88 -12.15
N GLY A 364 0.36 -0.84 -13.35
CA GLY A 364 0.26 -2.02 -14.22
C GLY A 364 1.63 -2.59 -14.61
N ALA A 365 2.58 -1.72 -14.95
CA ALA A 365 3.95 -2.11 -15.23
C ALA A 365 4.66 -2.69 -14.00
N LEU A 366 4.48 -2.09 -12.82
CA LEU A 366 5.04 -2.61 -11.57
C LEU A 366 4.49 -4.00 -11.24
N LYS A 367 3.17 -4.21 -11.31
CA LYS A 367 2.56 -5.52 -11.10
C LYS A 367 3.15 -6.56 -12.03
N LEU A 368 3.19 -6.29 -13.35
CA LEU A 368 3.73 -7.24 -14.31
C LEU A 368 5.20 -7.58 -13.99
N LYS A 369 6.01 -6.58 -13.65
CA LYS A 369 7.43 -6.75 -13.30
C LYS A 369 7.61 -7.60 -12.05
N GLU A 370 6.86 -7.34 -10.99
CA GLU A 370 6.98 -8.01 -9.69
C GLU A 370 6.74 -9.52 -9.79
N ILE A 371 5.66 -9.93 -10.48
CA ILE A 371 5.20 -11.32 -10.42
C ILE A 371 5.53 -12.15 -11.66
N SER A 372 5.73 -11.52 -12.83
CA SER A 372 6.05 -12.25 -14.07
C SER A 372 7.53 -12.19 -14.46
N TYR A 373 8.28 -11.26 -13.87
CA TYR A 373 9.67 -10.93 -14.19
C TYR A 373 9.91 -10.43 -15.62
N ILE A 374 8.85 -10.04 -16.32
CA ILE A 374 8.93 -9.32 -17.59
C ILE A 374 9.39 -7.90 -17.31
N HIS A 375 10.28 -7.38 -18.16
CA HIS A 375 10.66 -5.98 -18.05
C HIS A 375 9.52 -5.10 -18.54
N ALA A 376 8.77 -4.54 -17.60
CA ALA A 376 7.66 -3.64 -17.88
C ALA A 376 7.97 -2.22 -17.39
N GLU A 377 7.65 -1.24 -18.24
CA GLU A 377 7.87 0.18 -17.94
C GLU A 377 6.57 0.96 -18.15
N GLY A 378 6.24 1.85 -17.21
CA GLY A 378 5.11 2.76 -17.33
C GLY A 378 5.60 4.16 -17.71
N TYR A 379 4.94 4.81 -18.65
CA TYR A 379 5.34 6.12 -19.16
C TYR A 379 4.11 7.02 -19.40
N PRO A 380 4.24 8.36 -19.26
CA PRO A 380 3.22 9.26 -19.75
C PRO A 380 3.11 9.11 -21.27
N ALA A 381 1.90 8.89 -21.80
CA ALA A 381 1.69 8.64 -23.22
C ALA A 381 2.27 9.74 -24.12
N ALA A 382 2.22 10.99 -23.67
CA ALA A 382 2.76 12.13 -24.39
C ALA A 382 4.31 12.13 -24.50
N GLU A 383 5.01 11.52 -23.54
CA GLU A 383 6.48 11.50 -23.47
C GLU A 383 7.09 10.41 -24.35
N MET A 384 6.29 9.53 -24.93
CA MET A 384 6.74 8.41 -25.76
C MET A 384 7.70 8.88 -26.88
N LYS A 385 7.43 10.03 -27.53
CA LYS A 385 8.26 10.56 -28.62
C LYS A 385 9.64 11.06 -28.19
N HIS A 386 9.85 11.30 -26.91
CA HIS A 386 11.09 11.89 -26.38
C HIS A 386 12.16 10.84 -26.07
N GLY A 387 12.07 9.65 -26.68
CA GLY A 387 13.05 8.56 -26.54
C GLY A 387 12.42 7.18 -26.56
N PRO A 388 11.45 6.88 -25.67
CA PRO A 388 10.90 5.52 -25.49
C PRO A 388 10.31 4.89 -26.75
N ILE A 389 9.82 5.68 -27.70
CA ILE A 389 9.27 5.21 -28.97
C ILE A 389 10.27 4.38 -29.80
N ALA A 390 11.58 4.53 -29.55
CA ALA A 390 12.62 3.76 -30.22
C ALA A 390 12.58 2.25 -29.85
N LEU A 391 11.91 1.89 -28.76
CA LEU A 391 11.73 0.50 -28.31
C LEU A 391 10.55 -0.22 -29.01
N ILE A 392 9.73 0.50 -29.76
CA ILE A 392 8.52 -0.07 -30.36
C ILE A 392 8.87 -0.85 -31.63
N ASP A 393 8.55 -2.14 -31.59
CA ASP A 393 8.58 -3.06 -32.72
C ASP A 393 7.40 -4.05 -32.67
N GLU A 394 7.36 -4.99 -33.60
CA GLU A 394 6.34 -6.04 -33.71
C GLU A 394 6.30 -7.06 -32.56
N MET A 395 7.32 -7.07 -31.70
CA MET A 395 7.43 -7.95 -30.53
C MET A 395 7.05 -7.25 -29.22
N MET A 396 6.96 -5.91 -29.22
CA MET A 396 6.69 -5.09 -28.05
C MET A 396 5.17 -4.89 -27.83
N PRO A 397 4.57 -5.49 -26.78
CA PRO A 397 3.22 -5.17 -26.36
C PRO A 397 3.19 -3.81 -25.68
N VAL A 398 2.21 -2.99 -26.07
CA VAL A 398 1.96 -1.66 -25.53
C VAL A 398 0.54 -1.61 -24.99
N VAL A 399 0.42 -1.46 -23.68
CA VAL A 399 -0.85 -1.34 -22.97
C VAL A 399 -1.20 0.13 -22.82
N PHE A 400 -2.31 0.56 -23.40
CA PHE A 400 -2.83 1.92 -23.25
C PHE A 400 -3.98 1.95 -22.25
N VAL A 401 -3.90 2.81 -21.24
CA VAL A 401 -5.03 3.22 -20.42
C VAL A 401 -5.64 4.45 -21.06
N ALA A 402 -6.70 4.24 -21.84
CA ALA A 402 -7.32 5.22 -22.72
C ALA A 402 -8.85 5.28 -22.54
N PRO A 403 -9.36 5.60 -21.33
CA PRO A 403 -10.78 5.86 -21.14
C PRO A 403 -11.21 7.09 -21.96
N HIS A 404 -12.51 7.19 -22.21
CA HIS A 404 -13.10 8.38 -22.84
C HIS A 404 -13.10 9.55 -21.84
N ASP A 405 -12.09 10.42 -21.96
CA ASP A 405 -11.93 11.64 -21.18
C ASP A 405 -11.54 12.83 -22.08
N ALA A 406 -11.29 14.00 -21.48
CA ALA A 406 -10.94 15.21 -22.21
C ALA A 406 -9.62 15.12 -23.02
N VAL A 407 -8.78 14.10 -22.79
CA VAL A 407 -7.50 13.91 -23.47
C VAL A 407 -7.45 12.65 -24.35
N PHE A 408 -8.58 11.95 -24.52
CA PHE A 408 -8.69 10.73 -25.33
C PHE A 408 -8.10 10.91 -26.74
N ASP A 409 -8.47 11.98 -27.46
CA ASP A 409 -7.95 12.25 -28.82
C ASP A 409 -6.41 12.35 -28.87
N LYS A 410 -5.79 12.81 -27.77
CA LYS A 410 -4.33 12.88 -27.68
C LYS A 410 -3.73 11.50 -27.46
N VAL A 411 -4.36 10.66 -26.66
CA VAL A 411 -3.94 9.26 -26.46
C VAL A 411 -4.12 8.46 -27.76
N LEU A 412 -5.21 8.70 -28.50
CA LEU A 412 -5.46 8.12 -29.82
C LEU A 412 -4.33 8.44 -30.81
N SER A 413 -3.82 9.67 -30.81
CA SER A 413 -2.63 10.05 -31.60
C SER A 413 -1.41 9.19 -31.24
N ASN A 414 -1.19 8.91 -29.95
CA ASN A 414 -0.08 8.04 -29.52
C ASN A 414 -0.31 6.57 -29.93
N ILE A 415 -1.55 6.08 -29.88
CA ILE A 415 -1.92 4.74 -30.37
C ILE A 415 -1.56 4.60 -31.86
N GLN A 416 -1.91 5.59 -32.69
CA GLN A 416 -1.56 5.59 -34.12
C GLN A 416 -0.04 5.54 -34.35
N GLU A 417 0.74 6.20 -33.51
CA GLU A 417 2.21 6.21 -33.60
C GLU A 417 2.83 4.86 -33.27
N VAL A 418 2.31 4.15 -32.27
CA VAL A 418 2.72 2.77 -31.96
C VAL A 418 2.32 1.84 -33.09
N ARG A 419 1.09 1.98 -33.61
CA ARG A 419 0.58 1.15 -34.71
C ARG A 419 1.41 1.32 -35.98
N ALA A 420 1.83 2.55 -36.30
CA ALA A 420 2.70 2.85 -37.44
C ALA A 420 4.08 2.15 -37.34
N ARG A 421 4.49 1.74 -36.14
CA ARG A 421 5.73 1.00 -35.85
C ARG A 421 5.49 -0.48 -35.55
N ARG A 422 4.28 -0.97 -35.83
CA ARG A 422 3.85 -2.38 -35.68
C ARG A 422 3.78 -2.89 -34.25
N GLY A 423 3.83 -2.01 -33.24
CA GLY A 423 3.61 -2.39 -31.85
C GLY A 423 2.27 -3.10 -31.66
N LYS A 424 2.23 -4.05 -30.73
CA LYS A 424 1.03 -4.82 -30.39
C LYS A 424 0.24 -4.08 -29.32
N ILE A 425 -0.96 -3.61 -29.65
CA ILE A 425 -1.68 -2.65 -28.81
C ILE A 425 -2.81 -3.33 -28.06
N ILE A 426 -2.76 -3.23 -26.73
CA ILE A 426 -3.86 -3.59 -25.81
C ILE A 426 -4.44 -2.28 -25.26
N ALA A 427 -5.71 -1.99 -25.51
CA ALA A 427 -6.36 -0.78 -25.02
C ALA A 427 -7.35 -1.10 -23.90
N ILE A 428 -7.21 -0.41 -22.77
CA ILE A 428 -8.23 -0.32 -21.72
C ILE A 428 -9.02 0.97 -21.96
N THR A 429 -10.30 0.87 -22.33
CA THR A 429 -11.15 2.03 -22.69
C THR A 429 -12.47 1.98 -21.92
N SER A 430 -13.24 3.07 -21.87
CA SER A 430 -14.53 3.12 -21.15
C SER A 430 -15.76 3.07 -22.06
N ARG A 431 -15.58 3.21 -23.38
CA ARG A 431 -16.66 3.21 -24.38
C ARG A 431 -16.30 2.38 -25.60
N ASP A 432 -17.31 2.09 -26.41
CA ASP A 432 -17.10 1.55 -27.77
C ASP A 432 -16.64 2.67 -28.69
N GLU A 433 -15.32 2.83 -28.80
CA GLU A 433 -14.71 3.92 -29.55
C GLU A 433 -14.44 3.49 -30.98
N SER A 434 -15.29 3.94 -31.92
CA SER A 434 -15.11 3.64 -33.34
C SER A 434 -13.75 4.05 -33.88
N ALA A 435 -13.12 5.07 -33.27
CA ALA A 435 -11.79 5.54 -33.63
C ALA A 435 -10.66 4.55 -33.32
N LEU A 436 -10.86 3.62 -32.37
CA LEU A 436 -9.87 2.56 -32.06
C LEU A 436 -9.95 1.38 -33.02
N LYS A 437 -11.04 1.26 -33.79
CA LYS A 437 -11.29 0.13 -34.69
C LYS A 437 -10.17 0.00 -35.74
N GLY A 438 -9.48 -1.14 -35.73
CA GLY A 438 -8.37 -1.43 -36.64
C GLY A 438 -7.02 -0.83 -36.23
N LEU A 439 -6.99 -0.02 -35.17
CA LEU A 439 -5.75 0.50 -34.58
C LEU A 439 -5.23 -0.37 -33.45
N VAL A 440 -6.12 -0.98 -32.67
CA VAL A 440 -5.79 -1.82 -31.52
C VAL A 440 -5.90 -3.31 -31.87
N ASP A 441 -5.07 -4.15 -31.25
CA ASP A 441 -5.14 -5.61 -31.41
C ASP A 441 -6.09 -6.22 -30.38
N TYR A 442 -6.11 -5.65 -29.16
CA TYR A 442 -7.01 -6.04 -28.08
C TYR A 442 -7.66 -4.82 -27.44
N GLU A 443 -8.93 -4.96 -27.06
CA GLU A 443 -9.68 -3.93 -26.35
C GLU A 443 -10.39 -4.55 -25.16
N PHE A 444 -10.20 -3.95 -23.98
CA PHE A 444 -10.94 -4.30 -22.77
C PHE A 444 -11.69 -3.06 -22.27
N ARG A 445 -13.01 -3.11 -22.36
CA ARG A 445 -13.88 -1.99 -21.95
C ARG A 445 -14.06 -2.00 -20.43
N ILE A 446 -14.02 -0.88 -19.72
CA ILE A 446 -14.40 -0.74 -18.30
C ILE A 446 -15.65 0.16 -18.18
N PRO A 447 -16.44 0.06 -17.11
CA PRO A 447 -17.58 0.96 -16.91
C PRO A 447 -17.17 2.43 -16.83
N GLU A 448 -18.04 3.32 -17.29
CA GLU A 448 -17.84 4.76 -17.14
C GLU A 448 -18.03 5.20 -15.68
N THR A 449 -17.26 6.19 -15.27
CA THR A 449 -17.36 6.88 -13.97
C THR A 449 -16.77 8.28 -14.13
N VAL A 450 -16.78 9.08 -13.06
CA VAL A 450 -16.08 10.37 -13.07
C VAL A 450 -14.58 10.15 -13.27
N ASP A 451 -13.93 11.00 -14.08
CA ASP A 451 -12.53 10.83 -14.51
C ASP A 451 -11.57 10.54 -13.34
N LEU A 452 -11.73 11.27 -12.23
CA LEU A 452 -10.92 11.10 -11.01
C LEU A 452 -10.97 9.68 -10.44
N LEU A 453 -12.06 8.93 -10.62
CA LEU A 453 -12.23 7.58 -10.08
C LEU A 453 -11.95 6.47 -11.10
N MET A 454 -11.75 6.83 -12.37
CA MET A 454 -11.37 5.90 -13.43
C MET A 454 -10.13 5.05 -13.10
N PRO A 455 -9.10 5.57 -12.39
CA PRO A 455 -7.93 4.79 -12.00
C PRO A 455 -8.23 3.50 -11.22
N VAL A 456 -9.28 3.51 -10.39
CA VAL A 456 -9.71 2.32 -9.64
C VAL A 456 -10.12 1.21 -10.61
N LEU A 457 -10.99 1.54 -11.58
CA LEU A 457 -11.51 0.57 -12.54
C LEU A 457 -10.46 0.10 -13.54
N ALA A 458 -9.61 1.02 -14.00
CA ALA A 458 -8.56 0.74 -14.98
C ALA A 458 -7.44 -0.14 -14.42
N SER A 459 -7.17 -0.10 -13.11
CA SER A 459 -6.11 -0.91 -12.48
C SER A 459 -6.42 -2.42 -12.46
N ILE A 460 -7.69 -2.80 -12.33
CA ILE A 460 -8.13 -4.20 -12.18
C ILE A 460 -7.78 -5.08 -13.38
N PRO A 461 -8.09 -4.72 -14.65
CA PRO A 461 -7.68 -5.54 -15.77
C PRO A 461 -6.15 -5.63 -15.90
N LEU A 462 -5.39 -4.64 -15.44
CA LEU A 462 -3.92 -4.70 -15.44
C LEU A 462 -3.38 -5.68 -14.38
N GLN A 463 -4.00 -5.70 -13.19
CA GLN A 463 -3.71 -6.69 -12.15
C GLN A 463 -3.99 -8.11 -12.64
N LEU A 464 -5.15 -8.33 -13.28
CA LEU A 464 -5.51 -9.61 -13.88
C LEU A 464 -4.54 -10.01 -15.00
N LEU A 465 -4.15 -9.07 -15.88
CA LEU A 465 -3.20 -9.32 -16.95
C LEU A 465 -1.85 -9.78 -16.40
N ALA A 466 -1.33 -9.07 -15.39
CA ALA A 466 -0.09 -9.44 -14.71
C ALA A 466 -0.20 -10.84 -14.07
N TYR A 467 -1.30 -11.11 -13.35
CA TYR A 467 -1.56 -12.40 -12.70
C TYR A 467 -1.58 -13.54 -13.71
N HIS A 468 -2.39 -13.45 -14.77
CA HIS A 468 -2.53 -14.53 -15.74
C HIS A 468 -1.23 -14.76 -16.51
N ILE A 469 -0.49 -13.70 -16.87
CA ILE A 469 0.84 -13.86 -17.51
C ILE A 469 1.81 -14.58 -16.57
N ALA A 470 1.87 -14.20 -15.30
CA ALA A 470 2.78 -14.82 -14.33
C ALA A 470 2.46 -16.30 -14.08
N VAL A 471 1.19 -16.65 -13.91
CA VAL A 471 0.75 -18.05 -13.79
C VAL A 471 1.14 -18.85 -15.03
N LYS A 472 0.90 -18.32 -16.24
CA LYS A 472 1.25 -18.98 -17.51
C LYS A 472 2.76 -19.13 -17.72
N ARG A 473 3.57 -18.33 -17.03
CA ARG A 473 5.05 -18.43 -17.01
C ARG A 473 5.56 -19.37 -15.91
N GLY A 474 4.69 -19.89 -15.05
CA GLY A 474 5.07 -20.75 -13.93
C GLY A 474 5.74 -19.99 -12.79
N SER A 475 5.54 -18.67 -12.70
CA SER A 475 6.07 -17.86 -11.59
C SER A 475 5.26 -18.08 -10.32
N ASN A 476 5.91 -17.93 -9.15
CA ASN A 476 5.22 -17.87 -7.87
C ASN A 476 4.61 -16.48 -7.68
N VAL A 477 3.28 -16.36 -7.85
CA VAL A 477 2.56 -15.09 -7.80
C VAL A 477 2.35 -14.55 -6.39
N ASP A 478 2.21 -15.43 -5.38
CA ASP A 478 1.99 -15.02 -3.99
C ASP A 478 3.31 -14.65 -3.30
N GLN A 479 4.40 -15.32 -3.68
CA GLN A 479 5.75 -15.11 -3.13
C GLN A 479 6.79 -15.01 -4.27
N PRO A 480 6.81 -13.88 -5.02
CA PRO A 480 7.81 -13.63 -6.04
C PRO A 480 9.22 -13.58 -5.44
N ARG A 481 10.21 -14.01 -6.23
CA ARG A 481 11.61 -14.06 -5.79
C ARG A 481 12.13 -12.67 -5.41
N ASN A 482 13.00 -12.61 -4.42
CA ASN A 482 13.70 -11.41 -3.95
C ASN A 482 12.80 -10.30 -3.37
N LEU A 483 11.51 -10.57 -3.16
CA LEU A 483 10.57 -9.60 -2.61
C LEU A 483 9.98 -10.11 -1.29
N ALA A 484 9.71 -9.18 -0.38
CA ALA A 484 8.95 -9.40 0.85
C ALA A 484 7.68 -8.56 0.81
N LYS A 485 6.63 -8.99 1.53
CA LYS A 485 5.36 -8.26 1.57
C LYS A 485 5.50 -6.84 2.14
N SER A 486 6.38 -6.67 3.13
CA SER A 486 6.70 -5.38 3.73
C SER A 486 8.21 -5.28 3.89
N VAL A 487 8.78 -4.13 3.51
CA VAL A 487 10.18 -3.80 3.74
C VAL A 487 10.29 -3.09 5.09
N THR A 488 10.64 -3.84 6.13
CA THR A 488 10.70 -3.39 7.53
C THR A 488 12.11 -3.09 8.04
N VAL A 489 13.09 -3.20 7.14
CA VAL A 489 14.51 -2.93 7.38
C VAL A 489 15.04 -2.09 6.22
N GLU A 490 16.12 -1.37 6.46
CA GLU A 490 16.82 -0.59 5.44
C GLU A 490 17.78 -1.45 4.62
#